data_AF-A0A223N3F4-F1
#
_entry.id   AF-A0A223N3F4-F1
#
_cell.length_a   1.000
_cell.length_b   1.000
_cell.length_c   1.000
_cell.angle_alpha   90.00
_cell.angle_beta   90.00
_cell.angle_gamma   90.00
#
_symmetry.space_group_name_H-M   'P 1'
#
loop_
_entity.id
_entity.type
_entity.pdbx_description
1 polymer ?
#
loop_
_entity_poly.entity_id
_entity_poly.type
_entity_poly.pdbx_seq_one_letter_code
_entity_poly.pdbx_strand_id
1 'polypeptide(L)'
;MEELVQKLALIDELETWKEYSQGFSPQDKKLAFERAQALWIARKVSENALYLHPDVISDLQRQSWIPNDLQKRMIWASVLVSAEGVRSRERFKSIKNSLINRYGRDWWEDVYKRQKPAFAAKERIRKQIASNGAAVNMLMANTHLFGEVARDQITSALSMVPKW
;
A
#
# COMPACT_ATOMS: atom_id res chain seq x y z
N MET A 1 -10.09 14.40 17.17
CA MET A 1 -9.64 13.01 16.87
C MET A 1 -9.92 12.66 15.41
N GLU A 2 -11.13 12.88 14.91
CA GLU A 2 -11.49 12.60 13.51
C GLU A 2 -10.63 13.38 12.49
N GLU A 3 -10.33 14.65 12.75
CA GLU A 3 -9.43 15.45 11.90
C GLU A 3 -8.02 14.86 11.80
N LEU A 4 -7.48 14.32 12.90
CA LEU A 4 -6.18 13.64 12.90
C LEU A 4 -6.23 12.37 12.05
N VAL A 5 -7.31 11.58 12.18
CA VAL A 5 -7.52 10.35 11.41
C VAL A 5 -7.53 10.66 9.91
N GLN A 6 -8.29 11.66 9.48
CA GLN A 6 -8.36 12.07 8.08
C GLN A 6 -7.01 12.59 7.58
N LYS A 7 -6.34 13.44 8.37
CA LYS A 7 -5.02 13.97 8.03
C LYS A 7 -3.99 12.86 7.83
N LEU A 8 -3.96 11.87 8.73
CA LEU A 8 -3.06 10.73 8.63
C LEU A 8 -3.38 9.85 7.43
N ALA A 9 -4.67 9.57 7.18
CA ALA A 9 -5.11 8.73 6.06
C ALA A 9 -4.69 9.27 4.69
N LEU A 10 -4.46 10.59 4.57
CA LEU A 10 -3.99 11.25 3.35
C LEU A 10 -2.47 11.15 3.13
N ILE A 11 -1.68 10.85 4.17
CA ILE A 11 -0.21 10.80 4.11
C ILE A 11 0.26 9.42 3.63
N ASP A 12 1.07 9.39 2.58
CA ASP A 12 1.58 8.16 1.96
C ASP A 12 2.79 7.57 2.69
N GLU A 13 3.53 8.41 3.39
CA GLU A 13 4.68 8.08 4.23
C GLU A 13 4.21 7.63 5.62
N LEU A 14 3.68 6.40 5.72
CA LEU A 14 3.23 5.79 6.98
C LEU A 14 4.26 5.89 8.12
N GLU A 15 5.55 5.85 7.78
CA GLU A 15 6.68 5.99 8.70
C GLU A 15 6.77 7.37 9.38
N THR A 16 6.14 8.40 8.82
CA THR A 16 6.16 9.78 9.34
C THR A 16 4.94 10.12 10.20
N TRP A 17 3.92 9.25 10.28
CA TRP A 17 2.68 9.50 11.03
C TRP A 17 2.89 9.85 12.52
N LYS A 18 3.99 9.37 13.11
CA LYS A 18 4.40 9.74 14.48
C LYS A 18 4.70 11.22 14.66
N GLU A 19 5.15 11.90 13.60
CA GLU A 19 5.51 13.33 13.61
C GLU A 19 4.25 14.19 13.56
N TYR A 20 3.23 13.74 12.83
CA TYR A 20 1.94 14.43 12.71
C TYR A 20 1.00 14.22 13.90
N SER A 21 1.36 13.32 14.81
CA SER A 21 0.59 13.00 16.02
C SER A 21 1.32 13.41 17.30
N GLN A 22 2.26 14.36 17.22
CA GLN A 22 2.84 15.00 18.41
C GLN A 22 1.75 15.75 19.19
N GLY A 23 1.78 15.65 20.53
CA GLY A 23 0.78 16.27 21.41
C GLY A 23 -0.43 15.41 21.79
N PHE A 24 -0.64 14.25 21.14
CA PHE A 24 -1.71 13.31 21.52
C PHE A 24 -1.24 12.28 22.56
N SER A 25 -2.17 11.74 23.36
CA SER A 25 -1.87 10.66 24.31
C SER A 25 -1.53 9.35 23.56
N PRO A 26 -0.77 8.41 24.16
CA PRO A 26 -0.47 7.13 23.53
C PRO A 26 -1.72 6.33 23.10
N GLN A 27 -2.80 6.40 23.88
CA GLN A 27 -4.06 5.73 23.57
C GLN A 27 -4.76 6.37 22.37
N ASP A 28 -4.82 7.70 22.32
CA ASP A 28 -5.42 8.42 21.20
C ASP A 28 -4.65 8.20 19.91
N LYS A 29 -3.31 8.15 19.98
CA LYS A 29 -2.47 7.83 18.81
C LYS A 29 -2.75 6.44 18.27
N LYS A 30 -2.90 5.45 19.16
CA LYS A 30 -3.20 4.08 18.75
C LYS A 30 -4.53 4.00 18.00
N LEU A 31 -5.59 4.57 18.58
CA LEU A 31 -6.92 4.62 17.96
C LEU A 31 -6.90 5.39 16.63
N ALA A 32 -6.21 6.53 16.60
CA ALA A 32 -6.09 7.32 15.38
C ALA A 32 -5.34 6.56 14.27
N PHE A 33 -4.26 5.85 14.60
CA PHE A 33 -3.47 5.08 13.63
C PHE A 33 -4.25 3.89 13.09
N GLU A 34 -5.01 3.17 13.93
CA GLU A 34 -5.83 2.05 13.47
C GLU A 34 -6.93 2.51 12.50
N ARG A 35 -7.65 3.59 12.84
CA ARG A 35 -8.69 4.16 11.97
C ARG A 35 -8.12 4.76 10.69
N ALA A 36 -7.01 5.51 10.79
CA ALA A 36 -6.35 6.08 9.63
C ALA A 36 -5.77 5.01 8.71
N GLN A 37 -5.25 3.90 9.26
CA GLN A 37 -4.74 2.79 8.47
C GLN A 37 -5.83 2.17 7.61
N ALA A 38 -7.01 1.91 8.16
CA ALA A 38 -8.13 1.37 7.41
C ALA A 38 -8.54 2.28 6.23
N LEU A 39 -8.66 3.58 6.47
CA LEU A 39 -8.97 4.57 5.43
C LEU A 39 -7.87 4.66 4.37
N TRP A 40 -6.60 4.64 4.80
CA TRP A 40 -5.45 4.67 3.91
C TRP A 40 -5.40 3.44 3.00
N ILE A 41 -5.68 2.24 3.54
CA ILE A 41 -5.71 1.00 2.76
C ILE A 41 -6.83 1.08 1.72
N ALA A 42 -8.05 1.45 2.12
CA ALA A 42 -9.18 1.59 1.21
C ALA A 42 -8.86 2.54 0.04
N ARG A 43 -8.26 3.70 0.36
CA ARG A 43 -7.80 4.68 -0.63
C ARG A 43 -6.75 4.07 -1.56
N LYS A 44 -5.68 3.45 -1.03
CA LYS A 44 -4.59 2.91 -1.85
C LYS A 44 -5.01 1.75 -2.74
N VAL A 45 -5.97 0.95 -2.31
CA VAL A 45 -6.61 -0.06 -3.16
C VAL A 45 -7.38 0.62 -4.30
N SER A 46 -8.19 1.64 -4.01
CA SER A 46 -8.95 2.37 -5.04
C SER A 46 -8.05 3.08 -6.07
N GLU A 47 -6.88 3.54 -5.64
CA GLU A 47 -5.85 4.16 -6.48
C GLU A 47 -5.01 3.14 -7.27
N ASN A 48 -5.24 1.83 -7.09
CA ASN A 48 -4.37 0.74 -7.61
C ASN A 48 -2.89 0.88 -7.20
N ALA A 49 -2.63 1.51 -6.05
CA ALA A 49 -1.30 1.80 -5.51
C ALA A 49 -0.85 0.81 -4.43
N LEU A 50 -1.62 -0.27 -4.23
CA LEU A 50 -1.35 -1.32 -3.26
C LEU A 50 -1.20 -2.68 -3.98
N TYR A 51 0.04 -3.17 -4.07
CA TYR A 51 0.43 -4.36 -4.83
C TYR A 51 0.19 -5.65 -4.04
N LEU A 52 -1.08 -5.96 -3.79
CA LEU A 52 -1.53 -7.16 -3.09
C LEU A 52 -2.31 -8.09 -4.02
N HIS A 53 -2.33 -9.38 -3.71
CA HIS A 53 -3.18 -10.32 -4.43
C HIS A 53 -4.68 -9.92 -4.30
N PRO A 54 -5.50 -10.04 -5.37
CA PRO A 54 -6.92 -9.68 -5.34
C PRO A 54 -7.74 -10.34 -4.21
N ASP A 55 -7.51 -11.61 -3.92
CA ASP A 55 -8.12 -12.30 -2.77
C ASP A 55 -7.77 -11.64 -1.43
N VAL A 56 -6.52 -11.20 -1.26
CA VAL A 56 -6.10 -10.50 -0.02
C VAL A 56 -6.79 -9.15 0.09
N ILE A 57 -6.99 -8.45 -1.04
CA ILE A 57 -7.79 -7.21 -1.09
C ILE A 57 -9.26 -7.50 -0.73
N SER A 58 -9.82 -8.58 -1.26
CA SER A 58 -11.18 -9.00 -0.96
C SER A 58 -11.36 -9.33 0.52
N ASP A 59 -10.38 -10.00 1.13
CA ASP A 59 -10.38 -10.31 2.56
C ASP A 59 -10.27 -9.04 3.41
N LEU A 60 -9.40 -8.09 3.01
CA LEU A 60 -9.31 -6.78 3.67
C LEU A 60 -10.65 -6.04 3.60
N GLN A 61 -11.34 -6.06 2.46
CA GLN A 61 -12.65 -5.42 2.33
C GLN A 61 -13.68 -6.05 3.27
N ARG A 62 -13.72 -7.39 3.38
CA ARG A 62 -14.59 -8.11 4.34
C ARG A 62 -14.25 -7.78 5.80
N GLN A 63 -12.98 -7.49 6.08
CA GLN A 63 -12.47 -7.10 7.40
C GLN A 63 -12.58 -5.58 7.66
N SER A 64 -13.36 -4.85 6.86
CA SER A 64 -13.49 -3.38 6.97
C SER A 64 -12.13 -2.65 6.90
N TRP A 65 -11.22 -3.18 6.09
CA TRP A 65 -9.85 -2.70 5.88
C TRP A 65 -8.96 -2.77 7.11
N ILE A 66 -9.29 -3.61 8.10
CA ILE A 66 -8.48 -3.84 9.29
C ILE A 66 -7.57 -5.05 9.03
N PRO A 67 -6.25 -4.85 8.81
CA PRO A 67 -5.37 -5.94 8.42
C PRO A 67 -4.96 -6.82 9.60
N ASN A 68 -4.91 -8.13 9.38
CA ASN A 68 -4.21 -9.08 10.24
C ASN A 68 -2.67 -8.95 10.08
N ASP A 69 -1.90 -9.72 10.86
CA ASP A 69 -0.44 -9.59 10.87
C ASP A 69 0.21 -9.94 9.52
N LEU A 70 -0.28 -10.98 8.84
CA LEU A 70 0.19 -11.36 7.50
C LEU A 70 -0.08 -10.23 6.49
N GLN A 71 -1.31 -9.73 6.45
CA GLN A 71 -1.71 -8.64 5.55
C GLN A 71 -0.91 -7.38 5.83
N LYS A 72 -0.62 -7.05 7.10
CA LYS A 72 0.28 -5.94 7.46
C LYS A 72 1.64 -6.11 6.79
N ARG A 73 2.24 -7.31 6.83
CA ARG A 73 3.54 -7.55 6.18
C ARG A 73 3.47 -7.35 4.68
N MET A 74 2.40 -7.84 4.04
CA MET A 74 2.20 -7.65 2.60
C MET A 74 2.00 -6.17 2.23
N ILE A 75 1.24 -5.42 3.02
CA ILE A 75 1.04 -3.97 2.84
C ILE A 75 2.39 -3.25 2.93
N TRP A 76 3.21 -3.56 3.94
CA TRP A 76 4.53 -2.94 4.08
C TRP A 76 5.48 -3.32 2.93
N ALA A 77 5.39 -4.54 2.40
CA ALA A 77 6.14 -4.91 1.20
C ALA A 77 5.74 -4.06 -0.01
N SER A 78 4.44 -3.80 -0.19
CA SER A 78 3.95 -2.87 -1.21
C SER A 78 4.45 -1.45 -0.97
N VAL A 79 4.45 -0.95 0.27
CA VAL A 79 4.95 0.39 0.61
C VAL A 79 6.44 0.54 0.27
N LEU A 80 7.26 -0.49 0.57
CA LEU A 80 8.68 -0.49 0.20
C LEU A 80 8.90 -0.40 -1.31
N VAL A 81 8.06 -1.07 -2.09
CA VAL A 81 8.10 -1.04 -3.56
C VAL A 81 7.61 0.30 -4.11
N SER A 82 6.73 0.98 -3.39
CA SER A 82 6.26 2.34 -3.74
C SER A 82 7.23 3.44 -3.30
N ALA A 83 8.24 3.13 -2.48
CA ALA A 83 9.25 4.09 -1.99
C ALA A 83 10.33 4.40 -3.04
N GLU A 84 9.92 5.00 -4.16
CA GLU A 84 10.81 5.42 -5.26
C GLU A 84 11.10 6.93 -5.24
N GLY A 85 12.09 7.35 -6.04
CA GLY A 85 12.50 8.76 -6.18
C GLY A 85 13.84 9.09 -5.52
N VAL A 86 14.16 10.38 -5.49
CA VAL A 86 15.48 10.91 -5.04
C VAL A 86 15.80 10.50 -3.60
N ARG A 87 14.78 10.40 -2.74
CA ARG A 87 14.90 10.00 -1.32
C ARG A 87 14.59 8.52 -1.05
N SER A 88 14.48 7.69 -2.08
CA SER A 88 14.14 6.26 -1.95
C SER A 88 15.02 5.50 -0.94
N ARG A 89 16.33 5.74 -0.97
CA ARG A 89 17.29 5.11 -0.03
C ARG A 89 17.06 5.54 1.42
N GLU A 90 16.79 6.82 1.64
CA GLU A 90 16.53 7.37 2.98
C GLU A 90 15.20 6.84 3.52
N ARG A 91 14.17 6.85 2.68
CA ARG A 91 12.84 6.30 2.98
C ARG A 91 12.90 4.82 3.33
N PHE A 92 13.62 4.02 2.53
CA PHE A 92 13.83 2.60 2.80
C PHE A 92 14.49 2.37 4.17
N LYS A 93 15.54 3.14 4.50
CA LYS A 93 16.20 3.06 5.82
C LYS A 93 15.25 3.44 6.96
N SER A 94 14.46 4.50 6.78
CA SER A 94 13.47 4.97 7.76
C SER A 94 12.40 3.90 8.04
N ILE A 95 11.83 3.32 6.99
CA ILE A 95 10.85 2.23 7.09
C ILE A 95 11.49 1.02 7.78
N LYS A 96 12.66 0.56 7.32
CA LYS A 96 13.38 -0.57 7.90
C LYS A 96 13.58 -0.40 9.41
N ASN A 97 14.13 0.74 9.83
CA ASN A 97 14.40 1.00 11.25
C ASN A 97 13.11 1.05 12.05
N SER A 98 12.05 1.67 11.50
CA SER A 98 10.74 1.75 12.17
C SER A 98 10.10 0.37 12.35
N LEU A 99 10.21 -0.51 11.35
CA LEU A 99 9.67 -1.87 11.41
C LEU A 99 10.46 -2.77 12.36
N ILE A 100 11.79 -2.75 12.30
CA ILE A 100 12.64 -3.52 13.21
C ILE A 100 12.39 -3.11 14.67
N ASN A 101 12.29 -1.81 14.95
CA ASN A 101 12.04 -1.32 16.30
C ASN A 101 10.65 -1.70 16.83
N ARG A 102 9.65 -1.86 15.95
CA ARG A 102 8.27 -2.15 16.34
C ARG A 102 7.95 -3.64 16.43
N TYR A 103 8.47 -4.44 15.49
CA TYR A 103 8.08 -5.84 15.31
C TYR A 103 9.25 -6.83 15.37
N GLY A 104 10.50 -6.34 15.42
CA GLY A 104 11.70 -7.18 15.43
C GLY A 104 12.24 -7.52 14.04
N ARG A 105 13.40 -8.20 14.02
CA ARG A 105 14.14 -8.52 12.79
C ARG A 105 13.43 -9.55 11.92
N ASP A 106 12.87 -10.60 12.52
CA ASP A 106 12.21 -11.68 11.78
C ASP A 106 11.00 -11.17 10.97
N TRP A 107 10.22 -10.27 11.58
CA TRP A 107 9.08 -9.62 10.95
C TRP A 107 9.53 -8.76 9.76
N TRP A 108 10.64 -8.01 9.91
CA TRP A 108 11.24 -7.25 8.81
C TRP A 108 11.72 -8.15 7.66
N GLU A 109 12.39 -9.27 7.97
CA GLU A 109 12.88 -10.19 6.95
C GLU A 109 11.75 -10.80 6.12
N ASP A 110 10.61 -11.10 6.75
CA ASP A 110 9.43 -11.58 6.05
C ASP A 110 8.88 -10.51 5.09
N VAL A 111 8.76 -9.25 5.54
CA VAL A 111 8.40 -8.12 4.65
C VAL A 111 9.36 -7.97 3.49
N TYR A 112 10.67 -8.04 3.76
CA TYR A 112 11.70 -7.86 2.75
C TYR A 112 11.64 -8.95 1.67
N LYS A 113 11.39 -10.22 2.06
CA LYS A 113 11.20 -11.34 1.10
C LYS A 113 10.00 -11.10 0.18
N ARG A 114 8.92 -10.52 0.70
CA ARG A 114 7.68 -10.20 -0.04
C ARG A 114 7.81 -9.02 -0.99
N GLN A 115 8.85 -8.20 -0.84
CA GLN A 115 9.09 -7.04 -1.69
C GLN A 115 9.27 -7.44 -3.16
N LYS A 116 9.97 -8.56 -3.43
CA LYS A 116 10.31 -8.97 -4.80
C LYS A 116 9.07 -9.31 -5.65
N PRO A 117 8.11 -10.14 -5.20
CA PRO A 117 6.86 -10.35 -5.92
C PRO A 117 6.04 -9.08 -6.13
N ALA A 118 5.95 -8.22 -5.10
CA ALA A 118 5.23 -6.94 -5.20
C ALA A 118 5.88 -6.01 -6.26
N PHE A 119 7.21 -5.97 -6.32
CA PHE A 119 7.95 -5.22 -7.34
C PHE A 119 7.70 -5.77 -8.75
N ALA A 120 7.67 -7.09 -8.91
CA ALA A 120 7.37 -7.72 -10.20
C ALA A 120 5.95 -7.39 -10.68
N ALA A 121 4.96 -7.38 -9.79
CA ALA A 121 3.59 -6.97 -10.11
C ALA A 121 3.53 -5.50 -10.53
N LYS A 122 4.17 -4.60 -9.77
CA LYS A 122 4.28 -3.18 -10.12
C LYS A 122 4.90 -2.97 -11.51
N GLU A 123 6.03 -3.60 -11.81
CA GLU A 123 6.69 -3.41 -13.10
C GLU A 123 5.85 -3.94 -14.27
N ARG A 124 5.05 -4.99 -14.05
CA ARG A 124 4.10 -5.47 -15.06
C ARG A 124 3.00 -4.44 -15.33
N ILE A 125 2.38 -3.91 -14.27
CA ILE A 125 1.37 -2.84 -14.38
C ILE A 125 1.97 -1.64 -15.12
N ARG A 126 3.19 -1.22 -14.73
CA ARG A 126 3.90 -0.11 -15.38
C ARG A 126 4.13 -0.36 -16.88
N LYS A 127 4.59 -1.55 -17.25
CA LYS A 127 4.83 -1.94 -18.65
C LYS A 127 3.53 -1.98 -19.46
N GLN A 128 2.45 -2.51 -18.89
CA GLN A 128 1.13 -2.56 -19.54
C GLN A 128 0.60 -1.15 -19.82
N ILE A 129 0.67 -0.25 -18.84
CA ILE A 129 0.27 1.16 -19.01
C ILE A 129 1.14 1.85 -20.06
N ALA A 130 2.46 1.61 -20.05
CA ALA A 130 3.37 2.18 -21.03
C ALA A 130 3.11 1.66 -22.47
N SER A 131 2.71 0.39 -22.62
CA SER A 131 2.43 -0.21 -23.94
C SER A 131 1.11 0.23 -24.56
N ASN A 132 0.12 0.64 -23.76
CA ASN A 132 -1.21 1.01 -24.25
C ASN A 132 -1.20 2.33 -25.04
N GLY A 133 -0.19 3.20 -24.86
CA GLY A 133 -0.11 4.51 -25.49
C GLY A 133 -1.03 5.57 -24.83
N ALA A 134 -0.68 6.85 -24.96
CA ALA A 134 -1.32 7.94 -24.20
C ALA A 134 -2.85 8.06 -24.46
N ALA A 135 -3.30 7.86 -25.70
CA ALA A 135 -4.71 7.95 -26.07
C ALA A 135 -5.55 6.83 -25.45
N VAL A 136 -5.05 5.60 -25.43
CA VAL A 136 -5.75 4.46 -24.80
C VAL A 136 -5.78 4.62 -23.28
N ASN A 137 -4.69 5.09 -22.67
CA ASN A 137 -4.66 5.40 -21.23
C ASN A 137 -5.70 6.47 -20.86
N MET A 138 -5.87 7.50 -21.70
CA MET A 138 -6.90 8.53 -21.51
C MET A 138 -8.31 7.94 -21.63
N LEU A 139 -8.56 7.03 -22.58
CA LEU A 139 -9.85 6.35 -22.70
C LEU A 139 -10.11 5.42 -21.51
N MET A 140 -9.10 4.68 -21.03
CA MET A 140 -9.19 3.84 -19.83
C MET A 140 -9.54 4.65 -18.58
N ALA A 141 -9.03 5.87 -18.45
CA ALA A 141 -9.36 6.75 -17.33
C ALA A 141 -10.77 7.36 -17.40
N ASN A 142 -11.32 7.54 -18.60
CA ASN A 142 -12.55 8.33 -18.82
C ASN A 142 -13.77 7.51 -19.26
N THR A 143 -13.63 6.22 -19.58
CA THR A 143 -14.73 5.40 -20.11
C THR A 143 -14.86 4.07 -19.36
N HIS A 144 -16.10 3.64 -19.11
CA HIS A 144 -16.40 2.46 -18.29
C HIS A 144 -15.83 1.16 -18.87
N LEU A 145 -16.01 0.93 -20.17
CA LEU A 145 -15.53 -0.30 -20.85
C LEU A 145 -14.00 -0.43 -20.82
N PHE A 146 -13.27 0.64 -21.13
CA PHE A 146 -11.81 0.61 -21.07
C PHE A 146 -11.28 0.65 -19.62
N GLY A 147 -12.06 1.20 -18.69
CA GLY A 147 -11.79 1.11 -17.25
C GLY A 147 -11.90 -0.32 -16.72
N GLU A 148 -12.82 -1.15 -17.24
CA GLU A 148 -12.88 -2.59 -16.93
C GLU A 148 -11.66 -3.33 -17.46
N VAL A 149 -11.27 -3.09 -18.72
CA VAL A 149 -10.04 -3.68 -19.29
C VAL A 149 -8.79 -3.29 -18.48
N ALA A 150 -8.72 -2.04 -17.99
CA ALA A 150 -7.65 -1.59 -17.11
C ALA A 150 -7.61 -2.37 -15.79
N ARG A 151 -8.78 -2.58 -15.18
CA ARG A 151 -8.91 -3.34 -13.93
C ARG A 151 -8.55 -4.80 -14.12
N ASP A 152 -8.90 -5.41 -15.25
CA ASP A 152 -8.55 -6.81 -15.55
C ASP A 152 -7.04 -6.99 -15.72
N GLN A 153 -6.38 -6.06 -16.39
CA GLN A 153 -4.91 -6.06 -16.54
C GLN A 153 -4.20 -5.95 -15.19
N ILE A 154 -4.66 -5.02 -14.35
CA ILE A 154 -4.13 -4.84 -12.98
C ILE A 154 -4.40 -6.09 -12.14
N THR A 155 -5.62 -6.63 -12.18
CA THR A 155 -6.00 -7.83 -11.44
C THR A 155 -5.14 -9.03 -11.82
N SER A 156 -4.87 -9.22 -13.12
CA SER A 156 -3.99 -10.26 -13.64
C SER A 156 -2.53 -10.10 -13.20
N ALA A 157 -2.01 -8.86 -13.18
CA ALA A 157 -0.66 -8.61 -12.67
C ALA A 157 -0.55 -8.88 -11.16
N LEU A 158 -1.59 -8.50 -10.40
CA LEU A 158 -1.66 -8.67 -8.95
C LEU A 158 -1.89 -10.13 -8.52
N SER A 159 -2.61 -10.93 -9.30
CA SER A 159 -2.83 -12.35 -9.00
C SER A 159 -1.55 -13.19 -9.00
N MET A 160 -0.45 -12.65 -9.52
CA MET A 160 0.87 -13.28 -9.49
C MET A 160 1.64 -12.99 -8.18
N VAL A 161 1.14 -12.10 -7.32
CA VAL A 161 1.69 -11.88 -5.97
C VAL A 161 1.24 -13.04 -5.06
N PRO A 162 2.13 -13.75 -4.37
CA PRO A 162 1.73 -14.80 -3.43
C PRO A 162 0.77 -14.30 -2.34
N LYS A 163 -0.14 -15.17 -1.90
CA LYS A 163 -1.11 -14.90 -0.82
C LYS A 163 -0.57 -15.11 0.60
N TRP A 164 0.58 -15.78 0.72
CA TRP A 164 1.15 -16.29 1.97
C TRP A 164 2.39 -15.54 2.36
#